data_AF-A0A534IZX6-F1
#
_entry.id   AF-A0A534IZX6-F1
#
_cell.length_a   1.000
_cell.length_b   1.000
_cell.length_c   1.000
_cell.angle_alpha   90.00
_cell.angle_beta   90.00
_cell.angle_gamma   90.00
#
_symmetry.space_group_name_H-M   'P 1'
#
loop_
_entity.id
_entity.type
_entity.pdbx_description
1 polymer ?
#
loop_
_entity_poly.entity_id
_entity_poly.type
_entity_poly.pdbx_seq_one_letter_code
_entity_poly.pdbx_strand_id
1 'polypeptide(L)'
;MVEYAPGVCNIGPRGRVERAAFGVATIIFSIGLWHLARLNTLPSWPILLLFLPLAAGFIAIFESFLGFCVLFAREGVYDLR
;
A
#
# COMPACT_ATOMS: atom_id res chain seq x y z
N MET A 1 23.74 -4.43 -8.08
CA MET A 1 23.45 -3.37 -7.10
C MET A 1 23.25 -2.11 -7.91
N VAL A 2 22.04 -1.54 -7.92
CA VAL A 2 21.80 -0.28 -8.62
C VAL A 2 22.28 0.82 -7.68
N GLU A 3 23.26 1.60 -8.14
CA GLU A 3 23.80 2.77 -7.45
C GLU A 3 22.65 3.73 -7.09
N TYR A 4 22.72 4.38 -5.94
CA TYR A 4 21.83 5.49 -5.60
C TYR A 4 21.82 6.51 -6.75
N ALA A 5 20.63 6.84 -7.25
CA ALA A 5 20.48 7.88 -8.26
C ALA A 5 19.89 9.14 -7.61
N PRO A 6 20.58 10.29 -7.68
CA PRO A 6 20.08 11.53 -7.11
C PRO A 6 18.72 11.93 -7.69
N GLY A 7 17.77 12.30 -6.83
CA GLY A 7 16.44 12.75 -7.25
C GLY A 7 15.43 11.64 -7.54
N VAL A 8 15.83 10.37 -7.46
CA VAL A 8 14.90 9.24 -7.39
C VAL A 8 14.94 8.62 -6.00
N CYS A 9 13.78 8.20 -5.50
CA CYS A 9 13.69 7.60 -4.17
C CYS A 9 14.25 6.18 -4.19
N ASN A 10 13.44 5.12 -4.32
CA ASN A 10 13.98 3.75 -4.33
C ASN A 10 13.16 2.73 -5.14
N ILE A 11 12.02 3.13 -5.73
CA ILE A 11 11.26 2.31 -6.67
C ILE A 11 11.03 3.03 -8.01
N GLY A 12 11.21 2.27 -9.08
CA GLY A 12 11.00 2.67 -10.47
C GLY A 12 9.54 2.58 -10.91
N PRO A 13 9.26 2.79 -12.22
CA PRO A 13 7.91 2.80 -12.75
C PRO A 13 7.13 1.51 -12.46
N ARG A 14 7.79 0.35 -12.56
CA ARG A 14 7.16 -0.94 -12.28
C ARG A 14 6.77 -1.03 -10.81
N GLY A 15 7.70 -0.74 -9.90
CA GLY A 15 7.43 -0.76 -8.47
C GLY A 15 6.29 0.18 -8.07
N ARG A 16 6.21 1.37 -8.69
CA ARG A 16 5.09 2.31 -8.47
C ARG A 16 3.74 1.71 -8.88
N VAL A 17 3.67 1.08 -10.05
CA VAL A 17 2.43 0.41 -10.51
C VAL A 17 2.03 -0.73 -9.58
N GLU A 18 2.99 -1.54 -9.13
CA GLU A 18 2.73 -2.62 -8.17
C GLU A 18 2.15 -2.09 -6.85
N ARG A 19 2.70 -0.99 -6.31
CA ARG A 19 2.18 -0.35 -5.09
C ARG A 19 0.81 0.29 -5.29
N ALA A 20 0.57 0.93 -6.43
CA ALA A 20 -0.74 1.47 -6.76
C ALA A 20 -1.80 0.35 -6.85
N ALA A 21 -1.50 -0.74 -7.55
CA ALA A 21 -2.40 -1.88 -7.71
C ALA A 21 -2.72 -2.52 -6.35
N PHE A 22 -1.71 -2.77 -5.51
CA PHE A 22 -1.90 -3.29 -4.17
C PHE A 22 -2.75 -2.34 -3.30
N GLY A 23 -2.46 -1.04 -3.36
CA GLY A 23 -3.19 -0.02 -2.63
C GLY A 23 -4.66 0.06 -2.99
N VAL A 24 -4.98 0.07 -4.29
CA VAL A 24 -6.36 0.06 -4.79
C VAL A 24 -7.06 -1.24 -4.40
N ALA A 25 -6.42 -2.39 -4.58
CA ALA A 25 -7.01 -3.69 -4.25
C ALA A 25 -7.36 -3.81 -2.76
N THR A 26 -6.47 -3.36 -1.87
CA THR A 26 -6.70 -3.40 -0.41
C THR A 26 -7.78 -2.42 0.04
N ILE A 27 -7.91 -1.25 -0.58
CA ILE A 27 -9.01 -0.32 -0.32
C ILE A 27 -10.35 -0.93 -0.77
N ILE A 28 -10.43 -1.46 -1.99
CA ILE A 28 -11.64 -2.13 -2.50
C ILE A 28 -12.04 -3.29 -1.59
N PHE A 29 -11.07 -4.11 -1.18
CA PHE A 29 -11.30 -5.21 -0.25
C PHE A 29 -11.84 -4.71 1.10
N SER A 30 -11.28 -3.63 1.65
CA SER A 30 -11.74 -3.03 2.91
C SER A 30 -13.18 -2.51 2.82
N ILE A 31 -13.53 -1.87 1.71
CA ILE A 31 -14.90 -1.41 1.41
C ILE A 31 -15.86 -2.62 1.35
N GLY A 32 -15.46 -3.70 0.68
CA GLY A 32 -16.23 -4.94 0.61
C GLY A 32 -16.48 -5.55 1.98
N LEU A 33 -15.44 -5.68 2.82
CA LEU A 33 -15.57 -6.16 4.20
C LEU A 33 -16.50 -5.28 5.04
N TRP A 34 -16.40 -3.96 4.90
CA TRP A 34 -17.29 -3.04 5.59
C TRP A 34 -18.75 -3.26 5.19
N HIS A 35 -19.04 -3.36 3.88
CA HIS A 35 -20.39 -3.66 3.39
C HIS A 35 -20.92 -4.99 3.92
N LEU A 36 -20.11 -6.06 3.88
CA LEU A 36 -20.49 -7.36 4.42
C LEU A 36 -20.79 -7.29 5.92
N ALA A 37 -20.00 -6.54 6.69
CA ALA A 37 -20.23 -6.34 8.12
C ALA A 37 -21.57 -5.65 8.40
N ARG A 38 -21.91 -4.63 7.60
CA ARG A 38 -23.17 -3.89 7.72
C ARG A 38 -24.39 -4.73 7.33
N LEU A 39 -24.28 -5.54 6.27
CA LEU A 39 -25.37 -6.39 5.79
C LEU A 39 -25.69 -7.56 6.73
N ASN A 40 -24.68 -8.10 7.42
CA ASN A 40 -24.84 -9.25 8.32
C ASN A 40 -25.05 -8.86 9.79
N THR A 41 -25.30 -7.58 10.09
CA THR A 41 -25.51 -7.07 11.46
C THR A 41 -24.41 -7.51 12.43
N LEU A 42 -23.17 -7.61 11.94
CA LEU A 42 -22.03 -8.00 12.76
C LEU A 42 -21.86 -7.00 13.92
N PRO A 43 -21.28 -7.44 15.06
CA PRO A 43 -20.88 -6.53 16.13
C PRO A 43 -20.08 -5.36 15.57
N SER A 44 -20.13 -4.18 16.20
CA SER A 44 -19.46 -2.98 15.67
C SER A 44 -17.94 -3.01 15.85
N TRP A 45 -17.42 -3.72 16.85
CA TRP A 45 -16.00 -3.70 17.18
C TRP A 45 -15.06 -4.27 16.08
N PRO A 46 -15.39 -5.33 15.30
CA PRO A 46 -14.51 -5.86 14.26
C PRO A 46 -14.27 -4.88 13.11
N ILE A 47 -15.13 -3.87 12.92
CA ILE A 47 -14.90 -2.79 11.94
C ILE A 47 -13.60 -2.06 12.24
N LEU A 48 -13.15 -2.00 13.49
CA LEU A 48 -11.85 -1.41 13.85
C LEU A 48 -10.68 -2.12 13.17
N LEU A 49 -10.81 -3.42 12.86
CA LEU A 49 -9.78 -4.19 12.16
C LEU A 49 -9.59 -3.74 10.72
N LEU A 50 -10.57 -3.04 10.12
CA LEU A 50 -10.42 -2.44 8.78
C LEU A 50 -9.33 -1.37 8.73
N PHE A 51 -8.92 -0.83 9.88
CA PHE A 51 -7.76 0.05 9.96
C PHE A 51 -6.52 -0.59 9.32
N LEU A 52 -6.29 -1.88 9.51
CA LEU A 52 -5.09 -2.57 9.01
C LEU A 52 -5.00 -2.58 7.47
N PRO A 53 -5.99 -3.12 6.72
CA PRO A 53 -5.93 -3.11 5.27
C PRO A 53 -6.07 -1.70 4.69
N LEU A 54 -6.81 -0.79 5.34
CA LEU A 54 -6.87 0.61 4.91
C LEU A 54 -5.52 1.31 5.06
N ALA A 55 -4.86 1.17 6.21
CA ALA A 55 -3.54 1.75 6.45
C ALA A 55 -2.51 1.18 5.47
N ALA A 56 -2.49 -0.14 5.27
CA ALA A 56 -1.63 -0.78 4.28
C ALA A 56 -1.88 -0.25 2.87
N GLY A 57 -3.15 -0.08 2.48
CA GLY A 57 -3.52 0.44 1.17
C GLY A 57 -3.12 1.89 0.97
N PHE A 58 -3.38 2.75 1.97
CA PHE A 58 -2.94 4.15 1.96
C PHE A 58 -1.42 4.26 1.85
N ILE A 59 -0.67 3.54 2.69
CA ILE A 59 0.80 3.54 2.64
C ILE A 59 1.27 3.16 1.22
N ALA A 60 0.74 2.09 0.64
CA ALA A 60 1.12 1.67 -0.70
C ALA A 60 0.81 2.72 -1.79
N ILE A 61 -0.32 3.42 -1.69
CA ILE A 61 -0.64 4.52 -2.61
C ILE A 61 0.37 5.67 -2.47
N PHE A 62 0.70 6.07 -1.24
CA PHE A 62 1.72 7.09 -0.99
C PHE A 62 3.10 6.66 -1.51
N GLU A 63 3.48 5.40 -1.28
CA GLU A 63 4.69 4.79 -1.80
C GLU A 63 4.76 4.87 -3.33
N SER A 64 3.66 4.57 -4.03
CA SER A 64 3.55 4.73 -5.48
C SER A 64 3.77 6.18 -5.93
N PHE A 65 3.09 7.15 -5.31
CA PHE A 65 3.19 8.56 -5.70
C PHE A 65 4.59 9.13 -5.48
N LEU A 66 5.22 8.78 -4.36
CA LEU A 66 6.55 9.26 -3.99
C LEU A 66 7.66 8.49 -4.71
N GLY A 67 7.36 7.33 -5.30
CA GLY A 67 8.37 6.41 -5.81
C GLY A 67 9.29 5.88 -4.71
N PHE A 68 8.72 5.72 -3.52
CA PHE A 68 9.42 5.32 -2.31
C PHE A 68 8.77 4.04 -1.75
N CYS A 69 9.57 3.15 -1.18
CA CYS A 69 9.12 1.99 -0.42
C CYS A 69 9.87 1.91 0.90
N VAL A 70 9.13 1.84 2.02
CA VAL A 70 9.69 1.78 3.39
C VAL A 70 10.57 0.55 3.57
N LEU A 71 10.13 -0.60 3.06
CA LEU A 71 10.88 -1.86 3.20
C LEU A 71 12.20 -1.82 2.44
N PHE A 72 12.18 -1.31 1.21
CA PHE A 72 13.40 -1.14 0.41
C PHE A 72 14.34 -0.12 1.05
N ALA A 73 13.81 0.97 1.61
CA ALA A 73 14.61 1.95 2.34
C ALA A 73 15.30 1.36 3.57
N ARG A 74 14.57 0.53 4.34
CA ARG A 74 15.12 -0.21 5.49
C ARG A 74 16.26 -1.14 5.10
N GLU A 75 16.19 -1.71 3.90
CA GLU A 75 17.17 -2.69 3.39
C GLU A 75 18.27 -2.05 2.53
N GLY A 76 18.21 -0.75 2.26
CA GLY A 76 19.13 -0.06 1.36
C GLY A 76 19.00 -0.51 -0.10
N VAL A 77 17.83 -1.01 -0.50
CA VAL A 77 17.55 -1.53 -1.83
C VAL A 77 17.02 -0.40 -2.72
N TYR A 78 17.52 -0.34 -3.95
CA TYR A 78 17.06 0.56 -5.00
C TYR A 78 16.70 -0.28 -6.22
N ASP A 79 15.41 -0.32 -6.56
CA ASP A 79 14.92 -0.95 -7.78
C ASP A 79 14.29 0.10 -8.67
N LEU A 80 15.11 0.72 -9.52
CA LEU A 80 14.71 1.85 -10.35
C LEU A 80 14.12 1.42 -11.71
N ARG A 81 13.88 0.12 -11.90
CA ARG A 81 13.38 -0.44 -13.16
C ARG A 81 11.85 -0.51 -13.18
#